data_AF-A0A257X6N7-F1
#
_entry.id   AF-A0A257X6N7-F1
#
_cell.length_a   1.000
_cell.length_b   1.000
_cell.length_c   1.000
_cell.angle_alpha   90.00
_cell.angle_beta   90.00
_cell.angle_gamma   90.00
#
_symmetry.space_group_name_H-M   'P 1'
#
loop_
_entity.id
_entity.type
_entity.pdbx_description
1 polymer ?
#
loop_
_entity_poly.entity_id
_entity_poly.type
_entity_poly.pdbx_seq_one_letter_code
_entity_poly.pdbx_strand_id
1 'polypeptide(L)'
;MSKLSMIPTVLTVVGADPTAYAQAVSRVEAALSTRPAPLGPLAADFLLERDEVEALTALLADLPVDFAIQPVENRRKRLLIADMDSTIINVECLDELADFAGVKAQVSEITERAMRGELAFEDALRERVGMLTGLSVDALQACYDDRVRLNPGAETLVKTMAAHGARCALVSGGFTFFTSRVAQAAGFHLNRANTLIEADGKLTGKVGDPILGKEAKLAALIEETALLGLTPSDALAVGDGANDLAMIEAAGLGVAYRAKPIVAAQAHAKVDHADLTALLHFQGYTVSEFAA
;
A
#
# COMPACT_ATOMS: atom_id res chain seq x y z
N MET A 1 -25.41 8.63 35.11
CA MET A 1 -24.79 7.74 34.10
C MET A 1 -23.72 8.55 33.41
N SER A 2 -22.46 8.23 33.69
CA SER A 2 -21.30 8.86 33.06
C SER A 2 -21.45 8.75 31.54
N LYS A 3 -21.55 9.88 30.83
CA LYS A 3 -21.30 9.91 29.39
C LYS A 3 -19.87 9.43 29.23
N LEU A 4 -19.64 8.16 28.89
CA LEU A 4 -18.36 7.80 28.30
C LEU A 4 -18.20 8.74 27.11
N SER A 5 -17.19 9.60 27.18
CA SER A 5 -16.81 10.47 26.07
C SER A 5 -16.49 9.54 24.90
N MET A 6 -17.40 9.46 23.94
CA MET A 6 -17.16 8.75 22.70
C MET A 6 -15.97 9.41 22.01
N ILE A 7 -15.02 8.60 21.56
CA ILE A 7 -13.92 9.07 20.72
C ILE A 7 -14.56 9.59 19.43
N PRO A 8 -14.33 10.85 19.02
CA PRO A 8 -14.87 11.36 17.76
C PRO A 8 -14.37 10.50 16.60
N THR A 9 -15.30 9.93 15.82
CA THR A 9 -15.02 9.03 14.71
C THR A 9 -15.57 9.64 13.41
N VAL A 10 -14.91 9.37 12.30
CA VAL A 10 -15.30 9.83 10.97
C VAL A 10 -15.41 8.65 10.02
N LEU A 11 -16.46 8.64 9.21
CA LEU A 11 -16.56 7.85 7.99
C LEU A 11 -16.08 8.73 6.83
N THR A 12 -15.03 8.33 6.14
CA THR A 12 -14.64 8.91 4.86
C THR A 12 -15.12 8.01 3.74
N VAL A 13 -15.86 8.56 2.78
CA VAL A 13 -16.29 7.85 1.55
C VAL A 13 -15.55 8.42 0.35
N VAL A 14 -15.03 7.55 -0.51
CA VAL A 14 -14.37 7.86 -1.78
C VAL A 14 -15.02 7.03 -2.88
N GLY A 15 -15.67 7.66 -3.84
CA GLY A 15 -16.37 6.96 -4.92
C GLY A 15 -15.50 6.70 -6.15
N ALA A 16 -15.73 5.56 -6.81
CA ALA A 16 -15.08 5.23 -8.08
C ALA A 16 -15.49 6.14 -9.24
N ASP A 17 -16.74 6.59 -9.21
CA ASP A 17 -17.35 7.43 -10.22
C ASP A 17 -18.44 8.33 -9.60
N PRO A 18 -18.91 9.38 -10.31
CA PRO A 18 -19.91 10.31 -9.78
C PRO A 18 -21.24 9.66 -9.38
N THR A 19 -21.65 8.57 -10.04
CA THR A 19 -22.91 7.88 -9.76
C THR A 19 -22.79 7.08 -8.47
N ALA A 20 -21.72 6.29 -8.34
CA ALA A 20 -21.42 5.51 -7.15
C ALA A 20 -21.29 6.40 -5.91
N TYR A 21 -20.53 7.49 -6.05
CA TYR A 21 -20.35 8.49 -5.01
C TYR A 21 -21.69 9.10 -4.55
N ALA A 22 -22.51 9.57 -5.49
CA ALA A 22 -23.79 10.20 -5.17
C ALA A 22 -24.75 9.22 -4.48
N GLN A 23 -24.76 7.94 -4.89
CA GLN A 23 -25.55 6.91 -4.23
C GLN A 23 -25.07 6.65 -2.80
N ALA A 24 -23.75 6.52 -2.60
CA ALA A 24 -23.17 6.30 -1.28
C ALA A 24 -23.47 7.46 -0.33
N VAL A 25 -23.22 8.70 -0.76
CA VAL A 25 -23.52 9.92 0.02
C VAL A 25 -24.99 9.96 0.42
N SER A 26 -25.91 9.74 -0.53
CA SER A 26 -27.35 9.75 -0.26
C SER A 26 -27.77 8.69 0.78
N ARG A 27 -27.22 7.47 0.69
CA ARG A 27 -27.49 6.40 1.67
C ARG A 27 -26.98 6.78 3.07
N VAL A 28 -25.76 7.32 3.15
CA VAL A 28 -25.14 7.71 4.42
C VAL A 28 -25.86 8.90 5.06
N GLU A 29 -26.22 9.93 4.27
CA GLU A 29 -27.02 11.07 4.75
C GLU A 29 -28.36 10.62 5.32
N ALA A 30 -29.04 9.69 4.64
CA ALA A 30 -30.31 9.13 5.12
C ALA A 30 -30.16 8.33 6.42
N ALA A 31 -29.05 7.61 6.59
CA ALA A 31 -28.77 6.82 7.78
C ALA A 31 -28.36 7.70 8.98
N LEU A 32 -27.46 8.65 8.76
CA LEU A 32 -26.81 9.43 9.84
C LEU A 32 -27.51 10.76 10.16
N SER A 33 -28.41 11.23 9.29
CA SER A 33 -28.98 12.59 9.37
C SER A 33 -27.91 13.70 9.47
N THR A 34 -26.71 13.43 8.95
CA THR A 34 -25.53 14.29 9.02
C THR A 34 -25.13 14.69 7.60
N ARG A 35 -24.69 15.95 7.43
CA ARG A 35 -24.23 16.44 6.14
C ARG A 35 -22.78 16.04 5.86
N PRO A 36 -22.43 15.70 4.61
CA PRO A 36 -21.05 15.46 4.22
C PRO A 36 -20.22 16.74 4.34
N ALA A 37 -18.99 16.60 4.80
CA ALA A 37 -17.93 17.59 4.64
C ALA A 37 -17.09 17.22 3.40
N PRO A 38 -17.18 17.98 2.29
CA PRO A 38 -16.47 17.62 1.06
C PRO A 38 -14.96 17.66 1.22
N LEU A 39 -14.28 16.62 0.76
CA LEU A 39 -12.82 16.55 0.62
C LEU A 39 -12.39 16.71 -0.85
N GLY A 40 -13.27 16.37 -1.78
CA GLY A 40 -13.03 16.46 -3.21
C GLY A 40 -14.30 16.19 -4.02
N PRO A 41 -14.20 16.12 -5.36
CA PRO A 41 -15.35 15.86 -6.22
C PRO A 41 -16.05 14.53 -5.93
N LEU A 42 -15.29 13.51 -5.53
CA LEU A 42 -15.75 12.15 -5.25
C LEU A 42 -15.41 11.69 -3.83
N ALA A 43 -15.14 12.61 -2.91
CA ALA A 43 -14.74 12.27 -1.55
C ALA A 43 -15.36 13.20 -0.51
N ALA A 44 -15.86 12.63 0.58
CA ALA A 44 -16.42 13.37 1.70
C ALA A 44 -16.30 12.64 3.04
N ASP A 45 -16.24 13.44 4.11
CA ASP A 45 -16.29 12.99 5.49
C ASP A 45 -17.71 13.09 6.07
N PHE A 46 -18.06 12.14 6.93
CA PHE A 46 -19.24 12.16 7.79
C PHE A 46 -18.79 11.95 9.23
N LEU A 47 -19.07 12.92 10.10
CA LEU A 47 -18.78 12.78 11.54
C LEU A 47 -19.81 11.83 12.16
N LEU A 48 -19.33 10.86 12.93
CA LEU A 48 -20.18 9.86 13.58
C LEU A 48 -20.42 10.25 15.04
N GLU A 49 -21.68 10.30 15.45
CA GLU A 49 -22.08 10.52 16.86
C GLU A 49 -22.19 9.22 17.66
N ARG A 50 -22.18 8.08 16.96
CA ARG A 50 -22.41 6.72 17.47
C ARG A 50 -21.44 5.73 16.82
N ASP A 51 -21.23 4.59 17.47
CA ASP A 51 -20.50 3.47 16.87
C ASP A 51 -21.46 2.71 15.94
N GLU A 52 -21.29 2.93 14.64
CA GLU A 52 -22.16 2.40 13.58
C GLU A 52 -21.35 1.68 12.50
N VAL A 53 -20.13 1.23 12.84
CA VAL A 53 -19.18 0.63 11.89
C VAL A 53 -19.83 -0.50 11.08
N GLU A 54 -20.41 -1.50 11.75
CA GLU A 54 -21.00 -2.66 11.08
C GLU A 54 -22.17 -2.27 10.15
N ALA A 55 -23.05 -1.38 10.61
CA ALA A 55 -24.19 -0.92 9.83
C ALA A 55 -23.77 -0.12 8.59
N LEU A 56 -22.80 0.78 8.73
CA LEU A 56 -22.27 1.59 7.63
C LEU A 56 -21.46 0.74 6.63
N THR A 57 -20.69 -0.23 7.12
CA THR A 57 -20.00 -1.20 6.26
C THR A 57 -21.00 -1.99 5.42
N ALA A 58 -22.08 -2.51 6.03
CA ALA A 58 -23.11 -3.24 5.29
C ALA A 58 -23.87 -2.35 4.29
N LEU A 59 -24.10 -1.07 4.64
CA LEU A 59 -24.80 -0.09 3.81
C LEU A 59 -24.06 0.23 2.49
N LEU A 60 -22.73 0.18 2.52
CA LEU A 60 -21.85 0.55 1.41
C LEU A 60 -21.32 -0.66 0.62
N ALA A 61 -21.50 -1.89 1.13
CA ALA A 61 -20.85 -3.09 0.62
C ALA A 61 -21.20 -3.45 -0.84
N ASP A 62 -22.36 -3.04 -1.35
CA ASP A 62 -22.83 -3.30 -2.72
C ASP A 62 -22.50 -2.18 -3.72
N LEU A 63 -21.89 -1.08 -3.26
CA LEU A 63 -21.54 0.05 -4.10
C LEU A 63 -20.08 -0.01 -4.52
N PRO A 64 -19.70 0.55 -5.70
CA PRO A 64 -18.29 0.74 -6.10
C PRO A 64 -17.68 1.95 -5.36
N VAL A 65 -17.76 1.80 -4.04
CA VAL A 65 -17.34 2.55 -2.86
C VAL A 65 -16.02 2.17 -2.22
N ASP A 66 -15.08 3.08 -1.98
CA ASP A 66 -14.05 2.87 -0.96
C ASP A 66 -14.36 3.72 0.27
N PHE A 67 -14.08 3.21 1.46
CA PHE A 67 -14.30 3.96 2.69
C PHE A 67 -13.36 3.55 3.83
N ALA A 68 -13.20 4.45 4.79
CA ALA A 68 -12.51 4.21 6.04
C ALA A 68 -13.34 4.78 7.20
N ILE A 69 -13.42 4.03 8.30
CA ILE A 69 -14.03 4.50 9.54
C ILE A 69 -12.96 4.49 10.62
N GLN A 70 -12.63 5.66 11.15
CA GLN A 70 -11.52 5.80 12.10
C GLN A 70 -11.70 7.00 13.04
N PRO A 71 -10.98 7.04 14.18
CA PRO A 71 -10.92 8.23 15.01
C PRO A 71 -10.47 9.47 14.22
N VAL A 72 -11.05 10.62 14.52
CA VAL A 72 -10.63 11.92 13.96
C VAL A 72 -9.24 12.29 14.47
N GLU A 73 -8.96 11.98 15.73
CA GLU A 73 -7.66 12.21 16.34
C GLU A 73 -6.59 11.32 15.69
N ASN A 74 -5.43 11.91 15.42
CA ASN A 74 -4.29 11.23 14.80
C ASN A 74 -4.58 10.55 13.44
N ARG A 75 -5.60 11.02 12.70
CA ARG A 75 -5.89 10.48 11.36
C ARG A 75 -4.87 10.88 10.30
N ARG A 76 -4.20 12.03 10.44
CA ARG A 76 -3.09 12.45 9.56
C ARG A 76 -1.80 11.80 10.02
N LYS A 77 -1.40 10.75 9.33
CA LYS A 77 -0.24 9.93 9.69
C LYS A 77 1.06 10.65 9.34
N ARG A 78 2.06 10.46 10.18
CA ARG A 78 3.38 11.11 10.10
C ARG A 78 4.45 10.22 9.46
N LEU A 79 4.09 8.97 9.17
CA LEU A 79 4.90 8.02 8.42
C LEU A 79 4.01 7.33 7.38
N LEU A 80 4.49 7.25 6.13
CA LEU A 80 4.01 6.30 5.12
C LEU A 80 5.03 5.18 5.00
N ILE A 81 4.58 3.94 5.16
CA ILE A 81 5.33 2.75 4.77
C ILE A 81 4.53 1.96 3.73
N ALA A 82 5.13 1.68 2.58
CA ALA A 82 4.43 1.10 1.45
C ALA A 82 5.19 -0.09 0.87
N ASP A 83 4.45 -1.10 0.43
CA ASP A 83 4.99 -2.07 -0.52
C ASP A 83 5.24 -1.42 -1.90
N MET A 84 6.07 -2.06 -2.71
CA MET A 84 6.34 -1.64 -4.08
C MET A 84 5.44 -2.38 -5.07
N ASP A 85 5.72 -3.66 -5.29
CA ASP A 85 5.08 -4.51 -6.30
C ASP A 85 3.57 -4.57 -6.03
N SER A 86 2.77 -4.54 -7.10
CA SER A 86 1.30 -4.56 -7.06
C SER A 86 0.60 -3.48 -6.19
N THR A 87 1.36 -2.55 -5.59
CA THR A 87 0.88 -1.52 -4.67
C THR A 87 1.24 -0.12 -5.18
N ILE A 88 2.52 0.28 -5.10
CA ILE A 88 2.99 1.56 -5.64
C ILE A 88 3.20 1.47 -7.16
N ILE A 89 3.50 0.27 -7.67
CA ILE A 89 3.61 -0.02 -9.10
C ILE A 89 2.64 -1.12 -9.54
N ASN A 90 2.41 -1.21 -10.84
CA ASN A 90 1.39 -2.07 -11.45
C ASN A 90 1.85 -3.53 -11.73
N VAL A 91 3.07 -3.91 -11.37
CA VAL A 91 3.69 -5.19 -11.74
C VAL A 91 4.38 -5.85 -10.56
N GLU A 92 4.65 -7.15 -10.73
CA GLU A 92 5.59 -7.94 -9.93
C GLU A 92 6.95 -7.97 -10.63
N CYS A 93 7.94 -7.21 -10.14
CA CYS A 93 9.22 -7.03 -10.85
C CYS A 93 9.96 -8.36 -11.12
N LEU A 94 9.89 -9.34 -10.21
CA LEU A 94 10.55 -10.63 -10.39
C LEU A 94 9.92 -11.45 -11.52
N ASP A 95 8.59 -11.45 -11.62
CA ASP A 95 7.87 -12.19 -12.67
C ASP A 95 8.10 -11.55 -14.05
N GLU A 96 8.20 -10.22 -14.11
CA GLU A 96 8.55 -9.52 -15.34
C GLU A 96 10.00 -9.79 -15.75
N LEU A 97 10.97 -9.82 -14.82
CA LEU A 97 12.34 -10.24 -15.13
C LEU A 97 12.44 -11.69 -15.61
N ALA A 98 11.62 -12.58 -15.04
CA ALA A 98 11.55 -13.96 -15.47
C ALA A 98 11.06 -14.09 -16.93
N ASP A 99 10.21 -13.16 -17.40
CA ASP A 99 9.80 -13.07 -18.80
C ASP A 99 10.99 -12.75 -19.72
N PHE A 100 11.80 -11.74 -19.35
CA PHE A 100 13.03 -11.40 -20.09
C PHE A 100 14.05 -12.54 -20.12
N ALA A 101 14.06 -13.40 -19.10
CA ALA A 101 14.88 -14.61 -19.05
C ALA A 101 14.24 -15.84 -19.72
N GLY A 102 13.00 -15.76 -20.20
CA GLY A 102 12.28 -16.88 -20.81
C GLY A 102 11.87 -17.98 -19.83
N VAL A 103 11.77 -17.66 -18.53
CA VAL A 103 11.49 -18.61 -17.43
C VAL A 103 10.27 -18.21 -16.58
N LYS A 104 9.40 -17.33 -17.10
CA LYS A 104 8.23 -16.80 -16.38
C LYS A 104 7.33 -17.90 -15.81
N ALA A 105 7.06 -18.95 -16.58
CA ALA A 105 6.18 -20.03 -16.16
C ALA A 105 6.74 -20.77 -14.92
N GLN A 106 8.03 -21.08 -14.92
CA GLN A 106 8.69 -21.77 -13.81
C GLN A 106 8.77 -20.89 -12.56
N VAL A 107 9.09 -19.60 -12.73
CA VAL A 107 9.13 -18.64 -11.61
C VAL A 107 7.75 -18.45 -10.99
N SER A 108 6.70 -18.37 -11.82
CA SER A 108 5.31 -18.26 -11.36
C SER A 108 4.90 -19.47 -10.52
N GLU A 109 5.25 -20.69 -10.95
CA GLU A 109 4.97 -21.92 -10.19
C GLU A 109 5.62 -21.91 -8.80
N ILE A 110 6.89 -21.47 -8.70
CA ILE A 110 7.59 -21.35 -7.42
C ILE A 110 6.93 -20.26 -6.55
N THR A 111 6.56 -19.12 -7.14
CA THR A 111 5.86 -18.03 -6.43
C THR A 111 4.55 -18.56 -5.84
N GLU A 112 3.73 -19.27 -6.61
CA GLU A 112 2.47 -19.84 -6.12
C GLU A 112 2.68 -20.83 -4.96
N ARG A 113 3.69 -21.71 -5.04
CA ARG A 113 4.04 -22.65 -3.97
C ARG A 113 4.47 -21.92 -2.70
N ALA A 114 5.27 -20.86 -2.82
CA ALA A 114 5.67 -20.03 -1.70
C ALA A 114 4.48 -19.31 -1.04
N MET A 115 3.54 -18.80 -1.84
CA MET A 115 2.31 -18.17 -1.34
C MET A 115 1.38 -19.16 -0.63
N ARG A 116 1.40 -20.45 -1.01
CA ARG A 116 0.69 -21.52 -0.29
C ARG A 116 1.41 -22.00 0.98
N GLY A 117 2.58 -21.44 1.30
CA GLY A 117 3.39 -21.82 2.46
C GLY A 117 4.14 -23.15 2.29
N GLU A 118 4.22 -23.68 1.07
CA GLU A 118 4.94 -24.93 0.79
C GLU A 118 6.46 -24.74 0.75
N LEU A 119 6.91 -23.50 0.56
CA LEU A 119 8.32 -23.11 0.54
C LEU A 119 8.55 -21.92 1.48
N ALA A 120 9.67 -21.94 2.20
CA ALA A 120 10.12 -20.77 2.94
C ALA A 120 10.43 -19.63 1.96
N PHE A 121 10.11 -18.39 2.35
CA PHE A 121 10.25 -17.23 1.47
C PHE A 121 11.67 -17.07 0.91
N GLU A 122 12.69 -17.19 1.78
CA GLU A 122 14.09 -17.05 1.39
C GLU A 122 14.51 -18.11 0.38
N ASP A 123 14.13 -19.37 0.61
CA ASP A 123 14.45 -20.48 -0.29
C ASP A 123 13.77 -20.28 -1.65
N ALA A 124 12.48 -19.93 -1.65
CA ALA A 124 11.74 -19.63 -2.87
C ALA A 124 12.31 -18.44 -3.63
N LEU A 125 12.78 -17.39 -2.93
CA LEU A 125 13.43 -16.25 -3.56
C LEU A 125 14.77 -16.64 -4.19
N ARG A 126 15.62 -17.38 -3.48
CA ARG A 126 16.90 -17.87 -4.01
C ARG A 126 16.70 -18.78 -5.22
N GLU A 127 15.70 -19.66 -5.18
CA GLU A 127 15.36 -20.54 -6.31
C GLU A 127 14.98 -19.73 -7.54
N ARG A 128 14.02 -18.79 -7.41
CA ARG A 128 13.57 -17.93 -8.51
C ARG A 128 14.68 -17.05 -9.08
N VAL A 129 15.49 -16.44 -8.21
CA VAL A 129 16.62 -15.60 -8.65
C VAL A 129 17.72 -16.43 -9.32
N GLY A 130 17.95 -17.67 -8.86
CA GLY A 130 18.86 -18.61 -9.51
C GLY A 130 18.51 -18.86 -10.99
N MET A 131 17.22 -18.84 -11.33
CA MET A 131 16.75 -19.00 -12.71
C MET A 131 17.12 -17.82 -13.62
N LEU A 132 17.50 -16.67 -13.06
CA LEU A 132 17.91 -15.47 -13.82
C LEU A 132 19.41 -15.43 -14.12
N THR A 133 20.16 -16.50 -13.80
CA THR A 133 21.61 -16.56 -14.03
C THR A 133 21.96 -16.27 -15.49
N GLY A 134 22.87 -15.32 -15.71
CA GLY A 134 23.35 -14.94 -17.03
C GLY A 134 22.49 -13.90 -17.76
N LEU A 135 21.35 -13.49 -17.20
CA LEU A 135 20.56 -12.38 -17.73
C LEU A 135 21.39 -11.09 -17.69
N SER A 136 21.37 -10.31 -18.78
CA SER A 136 22.09 -9.02 -18.85
C SER A 136 21.51 -8.03 -17.84
N VAL A 137 22.36 -7.22 -17.21
CA VAL A 137 21.90 -6.10 -16.36
C VAL A 137 21.08 -5.07 -17.17
N ASP A 138 21.29 -4.98 -18.48
CA ASP A 138 20.49 -4.14 -19.36
C ASP A 138 19.01 -4.59 -19.39
N ALA A 139 18.73 -5.88 -19.14
CA ALA A 139 17.37 -6.37 -19.04
C ALA A 139 16.64 -5.83 -17.80
N LEU A 140 17.36 -5.49 -16.72
CA LEU A 140 16.77 -4.82 -15.57
C LEU A 140 16.22 -3.44 -15.97
N GLN A 141 17.02 -2.67 -16.71
CA GLN A 141 16.64 -1.35 -17.18
C GLN A 141 15.51 -1.42 -18.20
N ALA A 142 15.59 -2.34 -19.18
CA ALA A 142 14.52 -2.57 -20.14
C ALA A 142 13.21 -2.99 -19.45
N CYS A 143 13.27 -3.89 -18.47
CA CYS A 143 12.10 -4.28 -17.66
C CYS A 143 11.46 -3.07 -16.96
N TYR A 144 12.28 -2.22 -16.32
CA TYR A 144 11.78 -1.00 -15.69
C TYR A 144 11.10 -0.06 -16.70
N ASP A 145 11.77 0.24 -17.82
CA ASP A 145 11.27 1.19 -18.82
C ASP A 145 9.99 0.67 -19.51
N ASP A 146 9.95 -0.63 -19.82
CA ASP A 146 8.85 -1.23 -20.59
C ASP A 146 7.63 -1.60 -19.72
N ARG A 147 7.84 -2.05 -18.48
CA ARG A 147 6.80 -2.70 -17.67
C ARG A 147 6.36 -1.90 -16.46
N VAL A 148 7.28 -1.19 -15.81
CA VAL A 148 7.01 -0.56 -14.50
C VAL A 148 6.30 0.79 -14.69
N ARG A 149 5.09 0.91 -14.16
CA ARG A 149 4.33 2.16 -14.08
C ARG A 149 3.90 2.37 -12.64
N LEU A 150 3.98 3.62 -12.17
CA LEU A 150 3.36 3.99 -10.90
C LEU A 150 1.85 3.76 -11.01
N ASN A 151 1.26 3.13 -9.98
CA ASN A 151 -0.19 3.07 -9.90
C ASN A 151 -0.77 4.48 -9.76
N PRO A 152 -1.97 4.74 -10.30
CA PRO A 152 -2.57 6.07 -10.25
C PRO A 152 -2.62 6.60 -8.81
N GLY A 153 -2.28 7.88 -8.64
CA GLY A 153 -2.22 8.53 -7.33
C GLY A 153 -0.98 8.25 -6.49
N ALA A 154 -0.08 7.32 -6.85
CA ALA A 154 1.10 6.97 -6.03
C ALA A 154 2.02 8.17 -5.79
N GLU A 155 2.39 8.90 -6.85
CA GLU A 155 3.23 10.08 -6.77
C GLU A 155 2.56 11.19 -5.93
N THR A 156 1.27 11.45 -6.19
CA THR A 156 0.48 12.43 -5.44
C THR A 156 0.39 12.08 -3.95
N LEU A 157 0.12 10.82 -3.61
CA LEU A 157 0.09 10.32 -2.23
C LEU A 157 1.40 10.65 -1.51
N VAL A 158 2.51 10.20 -2.09
CA VAL A 158 3.83 10.30 -1.46
C VAL A 158 4.28 11.74 -1.34
N LYS A 159 4.18 12.53 -2.43
CA LYS A 159 4.55 13.95 -2.42
C LYS A 159 3.67 14.78 -1.49
N THR A 160 2.36 14.51 -1.43
CA THR A 160 1.46 15.23 -0.52
C THR A 160 1.82 14.94 0.93
N MET A 161 1.98 13.66 1.30
CA MET A 161 2.38 13.31 2.66
C MET A 161 3.73 13.94 3.03
N ALA A 162 4.72 13.89 2.12
CA ALA A 162 6.02 14.52 2.32
C ALA A 162 5.94 16.04 2.51
N ALA A 163 5.16 16.73 1.66
CA ALA A 163 4.95 18.18 1.75
C ALA A 163 4.30 18.61 3.08
N HIS A 164 3.54 17.71 3.70
CA HIS A 164 2.92 17.92 5.01
C HIS A 164 3.73 17.32 6.18
N GLY A 165 5.02 17.03 5.95
CA GLY A 165 5.98 16.67 7.00
C GLY A 165 5.99 15.21 7.40
N ALA A 166 5.30 14.32 6.66
CA ALA A 166 5.41 12.89 6.87
C ALA A 166 6.70 12.33 6.24
N ARG A 167 7.30 11.35 6.91
CA ARG A 167 8.37 10.54 6.32
C ARG A 167 7.73 9.46 5.44
N CYS A 168 8.37 9.11 4.32
CA CYS A 168 7.83 8.13 3.37
C CYS A 168 8.89 7.08 3.05
N ALA A 169 8.58 5.82 3.30
CA ALA A 169 9.46 4.67 3.12
C ALA A 169 8.84 3.63 2.18
N LEU A 170 9.60 3.21 1.17
CA LEU A 170 9.25 2.11 0.28
C LEU A 170 9.98 0.85 0.73
N VAL A 171 9.27 -0.19 1.18
CA VAL A 171 9.89 -1.42 1.70
C VAL A 171 9.32 -2.61 0.96
N SER A 172 10.17 -3.33 0.23
CA SER A 172 9.74 -4.40 -0.67
C SER A 172 10.60 -5.64 -0.55
N GLY A 173 9.99 -6.81 -0.79
CA GLY A 173 10.72 -8.07 -1.02
C GLY A 173 11.34 -8.18 -2.42
N GLY A 174 11.08 -7.21 -3.30
CA GLY A 174 11.70 -7.07 -4.61
C GLY A 174 13.15 -6.62 -4.53
N PHE A 175 13.63 -5.84 -5.51
CA PHE A 175 15.06 -5.55 -5.65
C PHE A 175 15.41 -4.05 -5.59
N THR A 176 16.60 -3.74 -5.05
CA THR A 176 17.16 -2.38 -4.89
C THR A 176 17.25 -1.62 -6.21
N PHE A 177 17.51 -2.33 -7.32
CA PHE A 177 17.49 -1.75 -8.66
C PHE A 177 16.16 -1.04 -8.98
N PHE A 178 15.03 -1.70 -8.70
CA PHE A 178 13.70 -1.16 -8.98
C PHE A 178 13.25 -0.19 -7.90
N THR A 179 13.35 -0.59 -6.63
CA THR A 179 12.88 0.24 -5.50
C THR A 179 13.56 1.61 -5.45
N SER A 180 14.85 1.72 -5.78
CA SER A 180 15.53 3.02 -5.83
C SER A 180 14.95 3.96 -6.90
N ARG A 181 14.64 3.42 -8.09
CA ARG A 181 14.05 4.19 -9.20
C ARG A 181 12.58 4.55 -8.93
N VAL A 182 11.80 3.59 -8.42
CA VAL A 182 10.40 3.82 -8.01
C VAL A 182 10.34 4.85 -6.89
N ALA A 183 11.22 4.74 -5.90
CA ALA A 183 11.33 5.72 -4.81
C ALA A 183 11.61 7.12 -5.34
N GLN A 184 12.56 7.26 -6.26
CA GLN A 184 12.86 8.54 -6.91
C GLN A 184 11.67 9.08 -7.70
N ALA A 185 11.01 8.23 -8.50
CA ALA A 185 9.89 8.62 -9.34
C ALA A 185 8.67 9.08 -8.52
N ALA A 186 8.30 8.35 -7.47
CA ALA A 186 7.16 8.68 -6.63
C ALA A 186 7.48 9.73 -5.53
N GLY A 187 8.77 9.94 -5.20
CA GLY A 187 9.20 10.93 -4.20
C GLY A 187 9.39 10.36 -2.78
N PHE A 188 9.67 9.07 -2.63
CA PHE A 188 9.97 8.46 -1.33
C PHE A 188 11.32 8.95 -0.79
N HIS A 189 11.42 9.07 0.53
CA HIS A 189 12.64 9.53 1.20
C HIS A 189 13.67 8.41 1.36
N LEU A 190 13.21 7.17 1.44
CA LEU A 190 14.05 5.99 1.58
C LEU A 190 13.40 4.77 0.94
N ASN A 191 14.24 3.80 0.58
CA ASN A 191 13.80 2.50 0.11
C ASN A 191 14.62 1.38 0.73
N ARG A 192 14.01 0.20 0.89
CA ARG A 192 14.67 -1.02 1.39
C ARG A 192 14.19 -2.22 0.56
N ALA A 193 15.13 -3.02 0.04
CA ALA A 193 14.84 -4.18 -0.78
C ALA A 193 16.02 -5.15 -0.86
N ASN A 194 15.78 -6.33 -1.43
CA ASN A 194 16.83 -7.32 -1.69
C ASN A 194 17.79 -6.84 -2.79
N THR A 195 19.01 -7.36 -2.80
CA THR A 195 20.00 -6.99 -3.83
C THR A 195 20.27 -8.16 -4.76
N LEU A 196 20.15 -7.95 -6.07
CA LEU A 196 20.63 -8.90 -7.07
C LEU A 196 22.14 -8.78 -7.19
N ILE A 197 22.86 -9.90 -7.18
CA ILE A 197 24.31 -9.91 -7.32
C ILE A 197 24.69 -9.96 -8.80
N GLU A 198 25.43 -8.95 -9.22
CA GLU A 198 25.89 -8.74 -10.60
C GLU A 198 27.39 -9.05 -10.73
N ALA A 199 27.78 -9.66 -11.86
CA ALA A 199 29.18 -9.84 -12.26
C ALA A 199 29.30 -9.77 -13.78
N ASP A 200 30.32 -9.07 -14.28
CA ASP A 200 30.60 -8.94 -15.72
C ASP A 200 29.39 -8.51 -16.57
N GLY A 201 28.59 -7.57 -16.04
CA GLY A 201 27.38 -7.06 -16.71
C GLY A 201 26.21 -8.03 -16.77
N LYS A 202 26.22 -9.08 -15.93
CA LYS A 202 25.15 -10.09 -15.87
C LYS A 202 24.75 -10.42 -14.44
N LEU A 203 23.53 -10.93 -14.29
CA LEU A 203 23.06 -11.49 -13.02
C LEU A 203 23.75 -12.83 -12.73
N THR A 204 24.24 -12.99 -11.51
CA THR A 204 24.90 -14.23 -11.06
C THR A 204 23.91 -15.30 -10.59
N GLY A 205 22.61 -14.97 -10.52
CA GLY A 205 21.58 -15.81 -9.93
C GLY A 205 21.60 -15.86 -8.40
N LYS A 206 22.34 -14.96 -7.74
CA LYS A 206 22.40 -14.87 -6.28
C LYS A 206 21.72 -13.60 -5.77
N VAL A 207 21.13 -13.72 -4.58
CA VAL A 207 20.59 -12.61 -3.79
C VAL A 207 21.59 -12.28 -2.69
N GLY A 208 21.83 -10.99 -2.46
CA GLY A 208 22.67 -10.51 -1.36
C GLY A 208 22.02 -10.72 0.00
N ASP A 209 22.85 -11.02 1.00
CA ASP A 209 22.43 -11.16 2.40
C ASP A 209 22.56 -9.83 3.16
N PRO A 210 21.68 -9.57 4.16
CA PRO A 210 20.53 -10.37 4.54
C PRO A 210 19.34 -10.21 3.56
N ILE A 211 18.59 -11.29 3.35
CA ILE A 211 17.34 -11.23 2.59
C ILE A 211 16.26 -10.54 3.44
N LEU A 212 15.61 -9.52 2.88
CA LEU A 212 14.42 -8.91 3.43
C LEU A 212 13.22 -9.83 3.18
N GLY A 213 12.87 -10.60 4.22
CA GLY A 213 11.65 -11.41 4.30
C GLY A 213 10.41 -10.61 4.68
N LYS A 214 9.32 -11.32 4.98
CA LYS A 214 8.03 -10.73 5.37
C LYS A 214 8.12 -9.88 6.66
N GLU A 215 9.02 -10.24 7.58
CA GLU A 215 9.25 -9.52 8.83
C GLU A 215 9.89 -8.15 8.61
N ALA A 216 10.56 -7.94 7.46
CA ALA A 216 11.31 -6.74 7.20
C ALA A 216 10.43 -5.49 7.10
N LYS A 217 9.18 -5.63 6.62
CA LYS A 217 8.21 -4.53 6.54
C LYS A 217 7.77 -4.06 7.93
N LEU A 218 7.45 -5.00 8.82
CA LEU A 218 7.12 -4.69 10.21
C LEU A 218 8.34 -4.11 10.96
N ALA A 219 9.53 -4.70 10.78
CA ALA A 219 10.75 -4.19 11.39
C ALA A 219 11.05 -2.75 10.94
N ALA A 220 10.92 -2.46 9.64
CA ALA A 220 11.08 -1.12 9.11
C ALA A 220 10.04 -0.13 9.67
N LEU A 221 8.77 -0.54 9.83
CA LEU A 221 7.75 0.28 10.48
C LEU A 221 8.17 0.65 11.92
N ILE A 222 8.60 -0.34 12.70
CA ILE A 222 9.01 -0.14 14.10
C ILE A 222 10.26 0.76 14.17
N GLU A 223 11.25 0.52 13.32
CA GLU A 223 12.48 1.31 13.29
C GLU A 223 12.23 2.76 12.88
N GLU A 224 11.51 3.00 11.78
CA GLU A 224 11.27 4.35 11.27
C GLU A 224 10.37 5.17 12.20
N THR A 225 9.38 4.54 12.85
CA THR A 225 8.59 5.22 13.89
C THR A 225 9.44 5.58 15.10
N ALA A 226 10.27 4.65 15.60
CA ALA A 226 11.18 4.91 16.71
C ALA A 226 12.18 6.05 16.40
N LEU A 227 12.75 6.10 15.20
CA LEU A 227 13.66 7.16 14.76
C LEU A 227 13.01 8.55 14.77
N LEU A 228 11.69 8.62 14.59
CA LEU A 228 10.92 9.86 14.60
C LEU A 228 10.33 10.20 15.98
N GLY A 229 10.55 9.37 16.99
CA GLY A 229 9.88 9.49 18.30
C GLY A 229 8.38 9.25 18.22
N LEU A 230 7.95 8.39 17.29
CA LEU A 230 6.57 8.01 17.02
C LEU A 230 6.31 6.56 17.43
N THR A 231 5.04 6.16 17.37
CA THR A 231 4.61 4.76 17.45
C THR A 231 3.98 4.29 16.14
N PRO A 232 3.83 2.97 15.91
CA PRO A 232 3.12 2.45 14.74
C PRO A 232 1.73 3.06 14.50
N SER A 233 1.04 3.51 15.55
CA SER A 233 -0.24 4.24 15.46
C SER A 233 -0.18 5.55 14.65
N ASP A 234 1.01 6.13 14.51
CA ASP A 234 1.25 7.37 13.76
C ASP A 234 1.60 7.10 12.30
N ALA A 235 1.56 5.84 11.86
CA ALA A 235 1.90 5.42 10.51
C ALA A 235 0.66 5.03 9.69
N LEU A 236 0.76 5.27 8.38
CA LEU A 236 -0.03 4.68 7.32
C LEU A 236 0.80 3.55 6.70
N ALA A 237 0.24 2.34 6.67
CA ALA A 237 0.78 1.21 5.94
C ALA A 237 -0.11 0.87 4.74
N VAL A 238 0.48 0.55 3.60
CA VAL A 238 -0.25 0.08 2.42
C VAL A 238 0.46 -1.09 1.73
N GLY A 239 -0.33 -2.09 1.34
CA GLY A 239 0.11 -3.27 0.59
C GLY A 239 -1.07 -4.06 0.02
N ASP A 240 -0.79 -5.06 -0.81
CA ASP A 240 -1.80 -5.90 -1.47
C ASP A 240 -1.74 -7.37 -1.01
N GLY A 241 -0.60 -7.79 -0.44
CA GLY A 241 -0.24 -9.18 -0.23
C GLY A 241 -0.24 -9.63 1.23
N ALA A 242 -0.24 -10.96 1.45
CA ALA A 242 -0.18 -11.54 2.80
C ALA A 242 1.16 -11.26 3.51
N ASN A 243 2.21 -10.97 2.76
CA ASN A 243 3.51 -10.49 3.23
C ASN A 243 3.44 -9.09 3.86
N ASP A 244 2.37 -8.31 3.62
CA ASP A 244 2.16 -6.98 4.19
C ASP A 244 1.37 -6.98 5.50
N LEU A 245 0.63 -8.06 5.77
CA LEU A 245 -0.33 -8.13 6.88
C LEU A 245 0.25 -7.66 8.22
N ALA A 246 1.45 -8.13 8.57
CA ALA A 246 2.09 -7.75 9.83
C ALA A 246 2.35 -6.24 9.95
N MET A 247 2.70 -5.57 8.85
CA MET A 247 2.88 -4.11 8.78
C MET A 247 1.52 -3.39 8.77
N ILE A 248 0.55 -3.90 8.01
CA ILE A 248 -0.81 -3.35 7.89
C ILE A 248 -1.53 -3.36 9.26
N GLU A 249 -1.47 -4.47 9.97
CA GLU A 249 -2.12 -4.65 11.28
C GLU A 249 -1.47 -3.78 12.37
N ALA A 250 -0.16 -3.60 12.30
CA ALA A 250 0.57 -2.82 13.31
C ALA A 250 0.40 -1.30 13.14
N ALA A 251 0.15 -0.82 11.92
CA ALA A 251 0.02 0.61 11.64
C ALA A 251 -1.31 1.19 12.16
N GLY A 252 -1.33 2.47 12.51
CA GLY A 252 -2.55 3.14 12.95
C GLY A 252 -3.55 3.44 11.84
N LEU A 253 -3.15 3.31 10.58
CA LEU A 253 -4.03 3.15 9.43
C LEU A 253 -3.37 2.16 8.47
N GLY A 254 -3.84 0.92 8.48
CA GLY A 254 -3.39 -0.13 7.57
C GLY A 254 -4.38 -0.31 6.43
N VAL A 255 -3.92 -0.18 5.20
CA VAL A 255 -4.76 -0.18 4.00
C VAL A 255 -4.38 -1.31 3.06
N ALA A 256 -5.39 -2.09 2.67
CA ALA A 256 -5.30 -3.08 1.63
C ALA A 256 -5.59 -2.44 0.25
N TYR A 257 -4.62 -2.39 -0.65
CA TYR A 257 -4.80 -1.83 -2.00
C TYR A 257 -4.97 -2.94 -3.03
N ARG A 258 -6.13 -3.00 -3.70
CA ARG A 258 -6.44 -4.05 -4.71
C ARG A 258 -6.07 -5.47 -4.25
N ALA A 259 -6.23 -5.70 -2.96
CA ALA A 259 -5.58 -6.79 -2.26
C ALA A 259 -6.35 -8.10 -2.36
N LYS A 260 -5.68 -9.20 -2.00
CA LYS A 260 -6.36 -10.49 -1.87
C LYS A 260 -7.39 -10.44 -0.73
N PRO A 261 -8.49 -11.22 -0.79
CA PRO A 261 -9.56 -11.17 0.21
C PRO A 261 -9.08 -11.36 1.66
N ILE A 262 -8.06 -12.20 1.88
CA ILE A 262 -7.47 -12.42 3.21
C ILE A 262 -6.80 -11.18 3.79
N VAL A 263 -6.21 -10.34 2.93
CA VAL A 263 -5.55 -9.09 3.32
C VAL A 263 -6.60 -8.01 3.58
N ALA A 264 -7.55 -7.88 2.66
CA ALA A 264 -8.65 -6.93 2.80
C ALA A 264 -9.50 -7.14 4.06
N ALA A 265 -9.67 -8.40 4.50
CA ALA A 265 -10.42 -8.73 5.72
C ALA A 265 -9.69 -8.36 7.04
N GLN A 266 -8.38 -8.18 7.01
CA GLN A 266 -7.55 -7.86 8.19
C GLN A 266 -7.12 -6.39 8.22
N ALA A 267 -7.21 -5.67 7.11
CA ALA A 267 -6.87 -4.26 7.03
C ALA A 267 -7.94 -3.36 7.70
N HIS A 268 -7.52 -2.17 8.14
CA HIS A 268 -8.41 -1.16 8.71
C HIS A 268 -9.32 -0.54 7.65
N ALA A 269 -8.81 -0.41 6.42
CA ALA A 269 -9.55 0.02 5.25
C ALA A 269 -9.03 -0.70 4.00
N LYS A 270 -9.81 -0.67 2.93
CA LYS A 270 -9.42 -1.20 1.62
C LYS A 270 -9.71 -0.21 0.51
N VAL A 271 -8.97 -0.34 -0.58
CA VAL A 271 -9.16 0.45 -1.81
C VAL A 271 -9.29 -0.52 -2.99
N ASP A 272 -10.54 -0.77 -3.36
CA ASP A 272 -10.95 -1.69 -4.44
C ASP A 272 -11.34 -0.97 -5.72
N HIS A 273 -11.69 0.32 -5.66
CA HIS A 273 -12.23 1.04 -6.82
C HIS A 273 -11.50 2.35 -7.18
N ALA A 274 -11.19 3.19 -6.21
CA ALA A 274 -10.44 4.43 -6.36
C ALA A 274 -8.94 4.15 -6.53
N ASP A 275 -8.16 5.21 -6.73
CA ASP A 275 -6.71 5.15 -6.82
C ASP A 275 -6.03 5.42 -5.46
N LEU A 276 -4.69 5.51 -5.44
CA LEU A 276 -3.95 5.71 -4.19
C LEU A 276 -4.19 7.08 -3.52
N THR A 277 -4.82 8.05 -4.21
CA THR A 277 -5.21 9.31 -3.56
C THR A 277 -6.33 9.12 -2.54
N ALA A 278 -7.06 8.00 -2.58
CA ALA A 278 -8.03 7.63 -1.53
C ALA A 278 -7.38 7.61 -0.14
N LEU A 279 -6.11 7.23 -0.03
CA LEU A 279 -5.36 7.20 1.24
C LEU A 279 -5.13 8.61 1.80
N LEU A 280 -5.07 9.63 0.95
CA LEU A 280 -5.04 11.03 1.40
C LEU A 280 -6.43 11.44 1.93
N HIS A 281 -7.50 11.07 1.23
CA HIS A 281 -8.84 11.36 1.68
C HIS A 281 -9.18 10.68 3.00
N PHE A 282 -8.80 9.43 3.21
CA PHE A 282 -8.98 8.74 4.50
C PHE A 282 -8.30 9.50 5.65
N GLN A 283 -7.18 10.16 5.39
CA GLN A 283 -6.49 11.00 6.38
C GLN A 283 -7.09 12.43 6.49
N GLY A 284 -8.15 12.72 5.76
CA GLY A 284 -8.86 14.00 5.76
C GLY A 284 -8.17 15.11 4.97
N TYR A 285 -7.31 14.77 4.01
CA TYR A 285 -6.79 15.76 3.06
C TYR A 285 -7.86 16.10 2.04
N THR A 286 -8.00 17.40 1.78
CA THR A 286 -8.79 17.91 0.66
C THR A 286 -7.95 17.90 -0.61
N VAL A 287 -8.59 17.83 -1.78
CA VAL A 287 -7.89 17.93 -3.10
C VAL A 287 -7.05 19.20 -3.20
N SER A 288 -7.47 20.29 -2.55
CA SER A 288 -6.71 21.55 -2.54
C SER A 288 -5.37 21.48 -1.79
N GLU A 289 -5.19 20.47 -0.94
CA GLU A 289 -3.96 20.24 -0.19
C GLU A 289 -3.00 19.27 -0.89
N PHE A 290 -3.42 18.65 -2.00
CA PHE A 290 -2.60 17.70 -2.73
C PHE A 290 -1.42 18.42 -3.37
N ALA A 291 -0.23 17.84 -3.24
CA ALA A 291 0.97 18.33 -3.91
C ALA A 291 0.84 18.11 -5.42
N ALA A 292 1.31 19.11 -6.19
CA ALA A 292 1.36 19.09 -7.64
C ALA A 292 2.45 18.16 -8.20
#